data_AF-A0A934N8Q7-F1
#
_entry.id   AF-A0A934N8Q7-F1
#
_cell.length_a   1.000
_cell.length_b   1.000
_cell.length_c   1.000
_cell.angle_alpha   90.00
_cell.angle_beta   90.00
_cell.angle_gamma   90.00
#
_symmetry.space_group_name_H-M   'P 1'
#
loop_
_entity.id
_entity.type
_entity.pdbx_description
1 polymer ?
#
loop_
_entity_poly.entity_id
_entity_poly.type
_entity_poly.pdbx_seq_one_letter_code
_entity_poly.pdbx_strand_id
1 'polypeptide(L)' 'MAADALTVSTIRGVSTEVPLGADDGLRVASVANLDYLQLVGRPRLLHRVG' A
#
# COMPACT_ATOMS: atom_id res chain seq x y z
N MET A 1 13.35 -11.20 -1.46
CA MET A 1 13.63 -9.76 -1.29
C MET A 1 12.33 -9.02 -1.63
N ALA A 2 11.52 -8.71 -0.62
CA ALA A 2 10.19 -8.14 -0.80
C ALA A 2 10.30 -6.61 -0.81
N ALA A 3 10.05 -6.01 -1.97
CA ALA A 3 9.90 -4.57 -2.12
C ALA A 3 8.84 -4.29 -3.20
N ASP A 4 7.58 -4.67 -2.89
CA ASP A 4 6.39 -4.40 -3.72
C ASP A 4 5.24 -3.81 -2.88
N ALA A 5 5.55 -2.92 -1.93
CA ALA A 5 4.52 -2.40 -1.03
C ALA A 5 4.37 -0.89 -1.23
N LEU A 6 3.44 -0.55 -2.11
CA LEU A 6 2.86 0.79 -2.24
C LEU A 6 2.18 1.22 -0.93
N THR A 7 1.72 0.25 -0.14
CA THR A 7 1.12 0.46 1.17
C THR A 7 2.16 0.36 2.28
N VAL A 8 2.30 1.40 3.10
CA VAL A 8 3.24 1.45 4.23
C VAL A 8 2.54 1.97 5.49
N SER A 9 2.92 1.45 6.66
CA SER A 9 2.39 1.92 7.95
C SER A 9 3.12 3.16 8.50
N THR A 10 4.24 3.54 7.89
CA THR A 10 4.98 4.76 8.24
C THR A 10 4.33 5.95 7.54
N ILE A 11 3.65 6.79 8.31
CA ILE A 11 2.89 7.94 7.82
C ILE A 11 3.75 9.19 7.92
N ARG A 12 3.89 9.95 6.83
CA ARG A 12 4.67 11.20 6.78
C ARG A 12 3.79 12.44 6.62
N GLY A 13 2.52 12.27 6.26
CA GLY A 13 1.56 13.36 6.17
C GLY A 13 1.77 14.27 4.97
N VAL A 14 2.28 13.71 3.86
CA VAL A 14 2.49 14.44 2.59
C VAL A 14 1.30 14.28 1.66
N SER A 15 1.17 15.15 0.66
CA SER A 15 0.03 15.16 -0.27
C SER A 15 -0.06 13.93 -1.17
N THR A 16 1.03 13.15 -1.27
CA THR A 16 1.14 11.91 -2.07
C THR A 16 0.80 10.66 -1.25
N GLU A 17 0.39 10.81 0.01
CA GLU A 17 -0.08 9.72 0.86
C GLU A 17 -1.61 9.71 0.94
N VAL A 18 -2.22 8.55 0.64
CA VAL A 18 -3.66 8.33 0.81
C VAL A 18 -3.87 7.43 2.02
N PRO A 19 -4.60 7.89 3.07
CA PRO A 19 -4.88 7.08 4.25
C PRO A 19 -5.67 5.81 3.91
N LEU A 20 -5.29 4.70 4.54
CA LEU A 20 -5.95 3.40 4.45
C LEU A 20 -6.12 2.80 5.84
N GLY A 21 -7.22 2.05 6.03
CA GLY A 21 -7.58 1.49 7.33
C GLY A 21 -8.37 0.20 7.26
N ALA A 22 -9.17 -0.05 8.30
CA ALA A 22 -9.94 -1.28 8.44
C ALA A 22 -10.94 -1.48 7.30
N ASP A 23 -11.53 -0.41 6.79
CA ASP A 23 -12.48 -0.45 5.67
C ASP A 23 -11.82 -0.88 4.35
N ASP A 24 -10.49 -0.73 4.24
CA ASP A 24 -9.67 -1.18 3.11
C ASP A 24 -9.09 -2.59 3.34
N GLY A 25 -9.52 -3.29 4.40
CA GLY A 25 -9.05 -4.62 4.76
C GLY A 25 -7.70 -4.65 5.48
N LEU A 26 -7.18 -3.49 5.91
CA LEU A 26 -5.93 -3.40 6.65
C LEU A 26 -6.18 -3.40 8.16
N ARG A 27 -5.41 -4.23 8.89
CA ARG A 27 -5.48 -4.28 10.36
C ARG A 27 -4.78 -3.11 11.04
N VAL A 28 -3.80 -2.51 10.36
CA VAL A 28 -2.96 -1.43 10.87
C VAL A 28 -3.18 -0.22 9.99
N ALA A 29 -3.44 0.93 10.61
CA ALA A 29 -3.54 2.21 9.90
C ALA A 29 -2.28 2.42 9.05
N SER A 30 -2.49 2.69 7.77
CA SER A 30 -1.43 2.75 6.76
C SER A 30 -1.74 3.84 5.76
N VAL A 31 -0.83 4.06 4.82
CA VAL A 31 -1.02 4.93 3.67
C VAL A 31 -0.65 4.19 2.40
N ALA A 32 -1.37 4.44 1.31
CA ALA A 32 -0.84 4.21 -0.03
C ALA A 32 0.09 5.38 -0.37
N ASN A 33 1.37 5.09 -0.59
CA ASN A 33 2.39 6.06 -0.96
C ASN A 33 2.53 6.11 -2.49
N LEU A 34 2.01 7.18 -3.09
CA LEU A 34 1.96 7.35 -4.54
C LEU A 34 3.33 7.70 -5.16
N ASP A 35 4.34 8.04 -4.34
CA ASP A 35 5.71 8.24 -4.82
C ASP A 35 6.40 6.92 -5.19
N TYR A 36 5.88 5.78 -4.71
CA TYR A 36 6.41 4.43 -4.96
C TYR A 36 5.55 3.62 -5.94
N LEU A 37 4.97 4.26 -6.95
CA LEU A 37 4.26 3.53 -8.03
C LEU A 37 5.18 2.53 -8.73
N GLN A 38 4.71 1.29 -8.85
CA GLN A 38 5.46 0.19 -9.44
C GLN A 38 4.62 -0.58 -10.46
N LEU A 39 5.24 -0.91 -11.59
CA LEU A 39 4.68 -1.86 -12.55
C LEU A 39 5.06 -3.28 -12.12
N VAL A 40 4.06 -4.12 -11.86
CA VAL A 40 4.26 -5.52 -11.45
C VAL A 40 3.60 -6.49 -12.42
N GLY A 41 4.23 -7.64 -12.64
CA GLY A 41 3.65 -8.73 -13.42
C GLY A 41 2.53 -9.43 -12.66
N ARG A 42 1.48 -9.86 -13.37
CA ARG A 42 0.30 -10.53 -12.80
C ARG A 42 0.61 -11.71 -11.87
N PRO A 43 1.60 -12.59 -12.12
CA PRO A 43 1.92 -13.70 -11.22
C PRO A 43 2.40 -13.30 -9.83
N ARG A 44 2.79 -12.02 -9.62
CA ARG A 44 3.21 -11.49 -8.32
C ARG A 44 2.02 -11.15 -7.41
N LEU A 45 0.80 -11.09 -7.96
CA LEU A 45 -0.42 -10.81 -7.19
C LEU A 45 -0.95 -12.12 -6.61
N LEU A 46 -0.93 -12.25 -5.28
CA LEU A 46 -1.25 -13.50 -4.59
C LEU A 46 -2.73 -13.57 -4.15
N HIS A 47 -3.21 -12.51 -3.50
CA HIS A 47 -4.56 -12.46 -2.91
C HIS A 47 -5.15 -11.06 -3.02
N ARG A 48 -6.48 -10.96 -3.06
CA ARG A 48 -7.21 -9.70 -2.91
C ARG A 48 -7.60 -9.51 -1.45
N VAL A 49 -7.36 -8.32 -0.92
CA VAL A 49 -7.77 -7.89 0.43
C VAL A 49 -8.41 -6.51 0.27
N GLY A 50 -9.65 -6.36 0.73
CA GLY A 50 -10.52 -5.20 0.41
C GLY A 50 -11.17 -5.33 -0.97
#